data_AF-A0A9D8LH00-F1
#
_entry.id   AF-A0A9D8LH00-F1
#
_cell.length_a   1.000
_cell.length_b   1.000
_cell.length_c   1.000
_cell.angle_alpha   90.00
_cell.angle_beta   90.00
_cell.angle_gamma   90.00
#
_symmetry.space_group_name_H-M   'P 1'
#
loop_
_entity.id
_entity.type
_entity.pdbx_description
1 polymer ?
#
loop_
_entity_poly.entity_id
_entity_poly.type
_entity_poly.pdbx_seq_one_letter_code
_entity_poly.pdbx_strand_id
1 'polypeptide(L)'
;MPGRAGPSSVSISLLDGDFGPFTAKEVRLSLANRSAGIEPVERPALRQPDGRWLVEGLTVPIAGRWSVEIEILVSDFEMIRLNDTIEIKP
;
A
#
# COMPACT_ATOMS: atom_id res chain seq x y z
N MET A 1 -9.42 15.41 0.39
CA MET A 1 -10.10 14.09 0.41
C MET A 1 -9.60 13.31 -0.80
N PRO A 2 -8.67 12.35 -0.69
CA PRO A 2 -8.34 11.54 -1.87
C PRO A 2 -8.69 10.08 -1.66
N GLY A 3 -9.45 9.59 -2.63
CA GLY A 3 -9.96 8.24 -2.79
C GLY A 3 -10.99 8.32 -3.91
N ARG A 4 -10.56 8.71 -5.11
CA ARG A 4 -11.41 8.81 -6.31
C ARG A 4 -10.96 7.74 -7.30
N ALA A 5 -11.91 7.16 -8.02
CA ALA A 5 -11.60 6.21 -9.09
C ALA A 5 -10.69 6.86 -10.15
N GLY A 6 -9.62 6.16 -10.55
CA GLY A 6 -8.58 6.65 -11.47
C GLY A 6 -7.15 6.28 -11.05
N PRO A 7 -6.11 6.81 -11.75
CA PRO A 7 -4.72 6.69 -11.35
C PRO A 7 -4.56 7.22 -9.93
N SER A 8 -4.17 6.34 -9.03
CA SER A 8 -4.03 6.63 -7.61
C SER A 8 -2.57 6.45 -7.21
N SER A 9 -2.12 7.31 -6.31
CA SER A 9 -0.86 7.12 -5.59
C SER A 9 -1.17 6.85 -4.11
N VAL A 10 -0.37 6.00 -3.49
CA VAL A 10 -0.48 5.69 -2.07
C VAL A 10 0.82 6.09 -1.42
N SER A 11 0.73 6.93 -0.39
CA SER A 11 1.88 7.28 0.45
C SER A 11 1.80 6.49 1.74
N ILE A 12 2.87 5.75 2.04
CA ILE A 12 3.00 4.90 3.22
C ILE A 12 4.08 5.52 4.11
N SER A 13 3.74 5.76 5.38
CA SER A 13 4.71 6.16 6.40
C SER A 13 4.88 4.98 7.35
N LEU A 14 6.12 4.51 7.50
CA LEU A 14 6.44 3.42 8.42
C LEU A 14 7.06 4.00 9.69
N LEU A 15 6.43 3.71 10.82
CA LEU A 15 6.85 4.15 12.14
C LEU A 15 7.08 2.91 13.01
N ASP A 16 8.10 2.92 13.85
CA ASP A 16 8.29 1.90 14.88
C ASP A 16 7.43 2.19 16.13
N GLY A 17 7.54 1.33 17.15
CA GLY A 17 6.78 1.47 18.39
C GLY A 17 7.11 2.73 19.20
N ASP A 18 8.23 3.37 18.92
CA ASP A 18 8.69 4.62 19.54
C ASP A 18 8.41 5.84 18.63
N PHE A 19 7.61 5.65 17.57
CA PHE A 19 7.34 6.65 16.51
C PHE A 19 8.60 7.12 15.77
N GLY A 20 9.68 6.33 15.83
CA GLY A 20 10.89 6.50 15.04
C GLY A 20 10.72 5.99 13.61
N PRO A 21 11.62 6.38 12.68
CA PRO A 21 11.59 5.91 11.30
C PRO A 21 11.91 4.42 11.23
N PHE A 22 10.92 3.62 10.81
CA PHE A 22 11.11 2.18 10.62
C PHE A 22 11.93 1.92 9.35
N THR A 23 13.06 1.20 9.50
CA THR A 23 13.96 0.91 8.38
C THR A 23 13.54 -0.38 7.68
N ALA A 24 12.83 -0.25 6.56
CA ALA A 24 12.52 -1.34 5.65
C ALA A 24 13.49 -1.36 4.46
N LYS A 25 13.84 -2.56 3.98
CA LYS A 25 14.57 -2.77 2.72
C LYS A 25 13.67 -2.57 1.50
N GLU A 26 12.47 -3.13 1.55
CA GLU A 26 11.50 -3.07 0.46
C GLU A 26 10.09 -2.97 1.03
N VAL A 27 9.23 -2.22 0.33
CA VAL A 27 7.81 -2.14 0.65
C VAL A 27 7.02 -2.44 -0.62
N ARG A 28 6.06 -3.34 -0.52
CA ARG A 28 5.13 -3.66 -1.60
C ARG A 28 3.72 -3.46 -1.13
N LEU A 29 2.89 -2.95 -2.03
CA LEU A 29 1.48 -2.78 -1.82
C LEU A 29 0.74 -3.65 -2.82
N SER A 30 -0.19 -4.44 -2.32
CA SER A 30 -1.16 -5.18 -3.12
C SER A 30 -2.56 -4.66 -2.84
N LEU A 31 -3.31 -4.42 -3.91
CA LEU A 31 -4.68 -3.92 -3.86
C LEU A 31 -5.58 -4.88 -4.62
N ALA A 32 -6.62 -5.40 -3.98
CA ALA A 32 -7.55 -6.33 -4.60
C ALA A 32 -9.00 -5.93 -4.31
N ASN A 33 -9.90 -6.24 -5.24
CA ASN A 33 -11.34 -6.14 -5.02
C ASN A 33 -12.02 -7.40 -5.57
N ARG A 34 -11.92 -8.50 -4.80
CA ARG A 34 -12.50 -9.80 -5.19
C ARG A 34 -14.01 -9.73 -5.38
N SER A 35 -14.71 -8.87 -4.61
CA SER A 35 -16.16 -8.68 -4.74
C SER A 35 -16.57 -8.14 -6.12
N ALA A 36 -15.66 -7.46 -6.82
CA ALA A 36 -15.85 -6.97 -8.18
C ALA A 36 -15.08 -7.79 -9.23
N GLY A 37 -14.50 -8.92 -8.86
CA GLY A 37 -13.69 -9.75 -9.77
C GLY A 37 -12.34 -9.13 -10.17
N ILE A 38 -11.83 -8.19 -9.37
CA ILE A 38 -10.54 -7.55 -9.63
C ILE A 38 -9.45 -8.31 -8.88
N GLU A 39 -8.55 -8.92 -9.66
CA GLU A 39 -7.36 -9.60 -9.15
C GLU A 39 -6.41 -8.63 -8.43
N PRO A 40 -5.62 -9.12 -7.46
CA PRO A 40 -4.66 -8.29 -6.75
C PRO A 40 -3.66 -7.64 -7.70
N VAL A 41 -3.53 -6.30 -7.60
CA VAL A 41 -2.47 -5.55 -8.27
C VAL A 41 -1.34 -5.27 -7.28
N GLU A 42 -0.21 -5.93 -7.48
CA GLU A 42 1.00 -5.69 -6.70
C GLU A 42 1.85 -4.59 -7.34
N ARG A 43 2.30 -3.65 -6.51
CA ARG A 43 3.18 -2.55 -6.89
C ARG A 43 4.26 -2.34 -5.83
N PRO A 44 5.54 -2.24 -6.22
CA PRO A 44 6.59 -1.83 -5.31
C PRO A 44 6.41 -0.35 -4.94
N ALA A 45 6.72 -0.02 -3.71
CA ALA A 45 6.80 1.36 -3.27
C ALA A 45 8.23 1.89 -3.45
N LEU A 46 8.34 3.15 -3.84
CA LEU A 46 9.59 3.87 -3.99
C LEU A 46 9.86 4.69 -2.74
N ARG A 47 11.05 4.51 -2.14
CA ARG A 47 11.46 5.29 -0.97
C ARG A 47 11.78 6.73 -1.40
N GLN A 48 11.08 7.67 -0.78
CA GLN A 48 11.22 9.09 -1.05
C GLN A 48 12.27 9.76 -0.16
N PRO A 49 12.78 10.94 -0.54
CA PRO A 49 13.78 11.68 0.24
C PRO A 49 13.32 12.06 1.65
N ASP A 50 12.00 12.21 1.85
CA ASP A 50 11.38 12.52 3.15
C ASP A 50 11.19 11.29 4.06
N GLY A 51 11.63 10.11 3.63
CA GLY A 51 11.53 8.85 4.37
C GLY A 51 10.21 8.11 4.19
N ARG A 52 9.23 8.67 3.46
CA ARG A 52 8.00 7.96 3.10
C ARG A 52 8.22 7.04 1.92
N TRP A 53 7.28 6.12 1.74
CA TRP A 53 7.22 5.25 0.57
C TRP A 53 6.06 5.68 -0.32
N LEU A 54 6.30 5.82 -1.61
CA LEU A 54 5.29 6.19 -2.60
C LEU A 54 5.05 5.03 -3.55
N VAL A 55 3.80 4.58 -3.63
CA VAL A 55 3.34 3.66 -4.66
C VAL A 55 2.65 4.47 -5.75
N GLU A 56 3.09 4.29 -6.98
CA GLU A 56 2.53 4.95 -8.16
C GLU A 56 1.94 3.92 -9.13
N GLY A 57 1.14 4.39 -10.08
CA GLY A 57 0.58 3.52 -11.13
C GLY A 57 -0.40 2.47 -10.59
N LEU A 58 -1.07 2.76 -9.47
CA LEU A 58 -2.23 1.99 -9.01
C LEU A 58 -3.46 2.47 -9.75
N THR A 59 -4.29 1.53 -10.20
CA THR A 59 -5.55 1.84 -10.84
C THR A 59 -6.68 1.32 -9.96
N VAL A 60 -7.51 2.25 -9.48
CA VAL A 60 -8.75 1.94 -8.79
C VAL A 60 -9.89 2.26 -9.75
N PRO A 61 -10.38 1.30 -10.55
CA PRO A 61 -11.38 1.56 -11.58
C PRO A 61 -12.78 1.82 -11.00
N ILE A 62 -13.05 1.32 -9.79
CA ILE A 62 -14.35 1.39 -9.14
C ILE A 62 -14.24 1.74 -7.65
N ALA A 63 -15.25 2.45 -7.16
CA ALA A 63 -15.49 2.58 -5.72
C ALA A 63 -15.89 1.23 -5.11
N GLY A 64 -15.73 1.08 -3.80
CA GLY A 64 -16.11 -0.11 -3.06
C GLY A 64 -15.08 -0.53 -2.01
N ARG A 65 -15.21 -1.77 -1.54
CA ARG A 65 -14.29 -2.34 -0.55
C ARG A 65 -13.08 -2.95 -1.24
N TRP A 66 -11.91 -2.42 -0.91
CA TRP A 66 -10.63 -2.89 -1.42
C TRP A 66 -9.84 -3.54 -0.29
N SER A 67 -9.35 -4.75 -0.53
CA SER A 67 -8.37 -5.39 0.33
C SER A 67 -7.01 -4.79 0.03
N VAL A 68 -6.32 -4.36 1.08
CA VAL A 68 -4.99 -3.78 1.02
C VAL A 68 -4.07 -4.71 1.77
N GLU A 69 -3.00 -5.13 1.11
CA GLU A 69 -1.93 -5.90 1.70
C GLU A 69 -0.62 -5.12 1.53
N ILE A 70 0.10 -4.92 2.61
CA ILE A 70 1.41 -4.27 2.62
C ILE A 70 2.43 -5.30 3.09
N GLU A 71 3.37 -5.63 2.21
CA GLU A 71 4.53 -6.44 2.57
C GLU A 71 5.72 -5.52 2.80
N ILE A 72 6.32 -5.64 3.97
CA ILE A 72 7.46 -4.83 4.41
C ILE A 72 8.62 -5.79 4.66
N LEU A 73 9.59 -5.79 3.76
CA LEU A 73 10.81 -6.56 3.91
C LEU A 73 11.76 -5.79 4.84
N VAL A 74 12.01 -6.33 6.02
CA VAL A 74 12.91 -5.72 7.03
C VAL A 74 14.33 -6.23 6.83
N SER A 75 14.48 -7.54 6.61
CA SER A 75 15.75 -8.19 6.30
C SER A 75 15.52 -9.37 5.36
N ASP A 76 16.58 -10.03 4.89
CA ASP A 76 16.46 -11.18 3.97
C ASP A 76 15.78 -12.40 4.62
N PHE A 77 15.56 -12.34 5.94
CA PHE A 77 14.91 -13.37 6.75
C PHE A 77 13.67 -12.86 7.49
N GLU A 78 13.37 -11.56 7.42
CA GLU A 78 12.29 -10.94 8.18
C GLU A 78 11.41 -10.10 7.26
N MET A 79 10.13 -10.47 7.20
CA MET A 79 9.11 -9.79 6.43
C MET A 79 7.87 -9.64 7.29
N ILE A 80 7.34 -8.43 7.32
CA ILE A 80 6.10 -8.09 8.00
C ILE A 80 5.01 -7.97 6.94
N ARG A 81 3.88 -8.62 7.17
CA ARG A 81 2.69 -8.52 6.32
C ARG A 81 1.55 -7.87 7.08
N LEU A 82 1.04 -6.78 6.54
CA LEU A 82 -0.11 -6.07 7.07
C LEU A 82 -1.27 -6.23 6.09
N ASN A 83 -2.43 -6.62 6.59
CA ASN A 83 -3.63 -6.82 5.79
C ASN A 83 -4.76 -6.00 6.37
N ASP A 84 -5.42 -5.21 5.54
CA ASP A 84 -6.57 -4.41 5.94
C ASP A 84 -7.60 -4.31 4.79
N THR A 85 -8.78 -3.77 5.09
CA THR A 85 -9.81 -3.49 4.10
C THR A 85 -10.22 -2.03 4.19
N ILE A 86 -10.05 -1.30 3.09
CA ILE A 86 -10.46 0.10 2.97
C ILE A 86 -11.72 0.22 2.14
N GLU A 87 -12.51 1.25 2.42
CA GLU A 87 -13.66 1.61 1.59
C GLU A 87 -13.32 2.86 0.77
N ILE A 88 -13.29 2.70 -0.55
CA ILE A 88 -13.08 3.79 -1.50
C ILE A 88 -14.45 4.32 -1.91
N LYS A 89 -14.70 5.60 -1.66
CA LYS A 89 -15.95 6.28 -2.00
C LYS A 89 -15.88 6.87 -3.43
N PRO A 90 -17.02 7.05 -4.12
CA PRO A 90 -17.06 7.71 -5.43
C PRO A 90 -16.55 9.16 -5.42
#